data_AF-A0A0J1FPU8-F1
#
_entry.id   AF-A0A0J1FPU8-F1
#
_cell.length_a   1.000
_cell.length_b   1.000
_cell.length_c   1.000
_cell.angle_alpha   90.00
_cell.angle_beta   90.00
_cell.angle_gamma   90.00
#
_symmetry.space_group_name_H-M   'P 1'
#
loop_
_entity.id
_entity.type
_entity.pdbx_description
1 polymer ?
#
loop_
_entity_poly.entity_id
_entity_poly.type
_entity_poly.pdbx_seq_one_letter_code
_entity_poly.pdbx_strand_id
1 'polypeptide(L)'
;MRGFYTLANGGRYVQPSCVTKIDNLGQTIYKNSREVKTIYSPESAYMMTDILKGVISSNYGTGHNLKIDGQIVAGKTGTTENSKDGWFCGYSSYYTTVVWCGYDIPKEVDNLFGSTYPGHIWLNYMTKIHEGLPKADFLQPQGIVFKTIDWRGNPTDFDTGTQDMFSKTCLEKGLGGQIGVNASQSAKDGSNITNRVITPKENQIPQPMDQETKAEQDADAALAVLESLTPQSSAENRDAVFLDAQNKIGKIKDKDRRSSYLDRISGVQRVLGIEGSY
;
A
#
# COMPACT_ATOMS: atom_id res chain seq x y z
N MET A 1 -3.97 -20.73 -1.07
CA MET A 1 -2.72 -20.08 -0.57
C MET A 1 -1.90 -19.41 -1.68
N ARG A 2 -1.46 -20.12 -2.73
CA ARG A 2 -0.57 -19.57 -3.78
C ARG A 2 -1.07 -18.29 -4.46
N GLY A 3 -2.35 -18.23 -4.83
CA GLY A 3 -2.92 -17.03 -5.46
C GLY A 3 -2.85 -15.79 -4.57
N PHE A 4 -3.29 -15.91 -3.32
CA PHE A 4 -3.25 -14.82 -2.34
C PHE A 4 -1.81 -14.37 -2.03
N TYR A 5 -0.86 -15.30 -1.95
CA TYR A 5 0.55 -14.97 -1.78
C TYR A 5 1.10 -14.11 -2.94
N THR A 6 0.74 -14.44 -4.19
CA THR A 6 1.16 -13.65 -5.36
C THR A 6 0.64 -12.22 -5.27
N LEU A 7 -0.59 -12.02 -4.79
CA LEU A 7 -1.16 -10.68 -4.58
C LEU A 7 -0.42 -9.93 -3.46
N ALA A 8 -0.23 -10.58 -2.31
CA ALA A 8 0.52 -10.03 -1.17
C ALA A 8 1.96 -9.62 -1.55
N ASN A 9 2.59 -10.36 -2.47
CA ASN A 9 3.95 -10.11 -2.95
C ASN A 9 4.01 -9.22 -4.20
N GLY A 10 3.02 -8.34 -4.39
CA GLY A 10 3.02 -7.33 -5.46
C GLY A 10 2.95 -7.91 -6.87
N GLY A 11 2.26 -9.04 -7.04
CA GLY A 11 2.10 -9.73 -8.32
C GLY A 11 3.20 -10.75 -8.65
N ARG A 12 4.16 -10.95 -7.75
CA ARG A 12 5.28 -11.88 -7.94
C ARG A 12 5.01 -13.23 -7.28
N TYR A 13 4.98 -14.27 -8.10
CA TYR A 13 4.87 -15.64 -7.65
C TYR A 13 6.24 -16.22 -7.32
N VAL A 14 6.30 -16.94 -6.20
CA VAL A 14 7.45 -17.74 -5.79
C VAL A 14 6.92 -19.11 -5.41
N GLN A 15 7.55 -20.18 -5.91
CA GLN A 15 7.17 -21.55 -5.57
C GLN A 15 7.36 -21.77 -4.05
N PRO A 16 6.31 -22.13 -3.30
CA PRO A 16 6.46 -22.43 -1.88
C PRO A 16 7.31 -23.67 -1.67
N SER A 17 8.17 -23.64 -0.64
CA SER A 17 8.97 -24.80 -0.24
C SER A 17 9.25 -24.74 1.26
N CYS A 18 9.21 -25.91 1.90
CA CYS A 18 9.54 -26.09 3.31
C CYS A 18 11.03 -26.36 3.56
N VAL A 19 11.81 -26.66 2.51
CA VAL A 19 13.25 -26.95 2.62
C VAL A 19 14.04 -25.74 2.15
N THR A 20 14.87 -25.18 3.02
CA THR A 20 15.75 -24.04 2.70
C THR A 20 17.14 -24.50 2.28
N LYS A 21 17.71 -25.46 3.01
CA LYS A 21 19.05 -25.99 2.81
C LYS A 21 19.16 -27.42 3.34
N ILE A 22 19.91 -28.27 2.64
CA ILE A 22 20.36 -29.57 3.11
C ILE A 22 21.88 -29.56 3.05
N ASP A 23 22.51 -29.77 4.21
CA ASP A 23 23.96 -29.88 4.34
C ASP A 23 24.34 -31.28 4.81
N ASN A 24 25.49 -31.75 4.34
CA ASN A 24 26.15 -32.95 4.84
C ASN A 24 27.63 -32.63 5.09
N LEU A 25 28.07 -32.75 6.35
CA LEU A 25 29.46 -32.53 6.75
C LEU A 25 30.07 -31.20 6.22
N GLY A 26 29.27 -30.14 6.20
CA GLY A 26 29.68 -28.82 5.72
C GLY A 26 29.57 -28.61 4.20
N GLN A 27 29.23 -29.64 3.43
CA GLN A 27 28.91 -29.54 2.01
C GLN A 27 27.40 -29.34 1.81
N THR A 28 27.02 -28.25 1.14
CA THR A 28 25.64 -28.00 0.76
C THR A 28 25.24 -28.89 -0.40
N ILE A 29 24.34 -29.85 -0.13
CA ILE A 29 23.77 -30.77 -1.11
C ILE A 29 22.64 -30.09 -1.87
N TYR A 30 21.83 -29.31 -1.15
CA TYR A 30 20.70 -28.61 -1.71
C TYR A 30 20.58 -27.23 -1.05
N LYS A 31 20.41 -26.21 -1.88
CA LYS A 31 20.01 -24.88 -1.45
C LYS A 31 18.85 -24.46 -2.32
N ASN A 32 17.76 -24.05 -1.70
CA ASN A 32 16.58 -23.66 -2.43
C ASN A 32 16.82 -22.35 -3.20
N SER A 33 16.93 -22.43 -4.52
CA SER A 33 16.90 -21.28 -5.42
C SER A 33 15.44 -20.92 -5.70
N ARG A 34 14.97 -19.84 -5.09
CA ARG A 34 13.60 -19.36 -5.27
C ARG A 34 13.50 -18.59 -6.57
N GLU A 35 13.00 -19.23 -7.63
CA GLU A 35 12.64 -18.53 -8.86
C GLU A 35 11.43 -17.62 -8.63
N VAL A 36 11.55 -16.37 -9.08
CA VAL A 36 10.49 -15.35 -8.96
C VAL A 36 9.90 -15.12 -10.34
N LYS A 37 8.59 -15.31 -10.48
CA LYS A 37 7.86 -15.06 -11.73
C LYS A 37 6.82 -13.97 -11.52
N THR A 38 6.90 -12.88 -12.28
CA THR A 38 5.86 -11.84 -12.28
C THR A 38 4.63 -12.34 -13.03
N ILE A 39 3.48 -12.37 -12.36
CA ILE A 39 2.20 -12.85 -12.89
C ILE A 39 1.24 -11.69 -13.13
N TYR A 40 1.20 -10.73 -12.19
CA TYR A 40 0.38 -9.52 -12.28
C TYR A 40 1.28 -8.30 -12.31
N SER A 41 0.80 -7.20 -12.90
CA SER A 41 1.46 -5.90 -12.73
C SER A 41 1.39 -5.48 -11.24
N PRO A 42 2.40 -4.76 -10.73
CA PRO A 42 2.39 -4.26 -9.37
C PRO A 42 1.14 -3.41 -9.07
N GLU A 43 0.70 -2.58 -10.02
CA GLU A 43 -0.47 -1.72 -9.88
C GLU A 43 -1.75 -2.54 -9.69
N SER A 44 -1.97 -3.57 -10.52
CA SER A 44 -3.15 -4.42 -10.42
C SER A 44 -3.16 -5.23 -9.12
N ALA A 45 -2.00 -5.75 -8.69
CA ALA A 45 -1.88 -6.47 -7.42
C ALA A 45 -2.14 -5.56 -6.21
N TYR A 46 -1.65 -4.31 -6.26
CA TYR A 46 -1.87 -3.32 -5.21
C TYR A 46 -3.34 -2.88 -5.13
N MET A 47 -3.97 -2.54 -6.25
CA MET A 47 -5.39 -2.20 -6.30
C MET A 47 -6.28 -3.36 -5.80
N MET A 48 -5.97 -4.60 -6.18
CA MET A 48 -6.67 -5.78 -5.66
C MET A 48 -6.49 -5.90 -4.14
N THR A 49 -5.29 -5.65 -3.63
CA THR A 49 -5.03 -5.65 -2.19
C THR A 49 -5.81 -4.55 -1.47
N ASP A 50 -5.94 -3.38 -2.08
CA ASP A 50 -6.72 -2.27 -1.54
C ASP A 50 -8.21 -2.61 -1.40
N ILE A 51 -8.80 -3.23 -2.44
CA ILE A 51 -10.16 -3.78 -2.39
C ILE A 51 -10.30 -4.82 -1.26
N LEU A 52 -9.32 -5.70 -1.11
CA LEU A 52 -9.31 -6.74 -0.08
C LEU A 52 -9.07 -6.20 1.35
N LYS A 53 -8.41 -5.05 1.52
CA LYS A 53 -8.39 -4.32 2.79
C LYS A 53 -9.80 -3.85 3.15
N GLY A 54 -10.59 -3.42 2.16
CA GLY A 54 -11.99 -3.00 2.35
C GLY A 54 -12.89 -4.07 2.99
N VAL A 55 -12.64 -5.36 2.71
CA VAL A 55 -13.40 -6.48 3.29
C VAL A 55 -13.31 -6.53 4.82
N ILE A 56 -12.18 -6.09 5.39
CA ILE A 56 -11.90 -6.12 6.82
C ILE A 56 -12.05 -4.72 7.44
N SER A 57 -11.66 -3.67 6.72
CA SER A 57 -11.66 -2.30 7.27
C SER A 57 -13.04 -1.65 7.27
N SER A 58 -13.85 -1.88 6.21
CA SER A 58 -15.17 -1.27 6.06
C SER A 58 -16.21 -1.91 6.98
N ASN A 59 -17.11 -1.11 7.55
CA ASN A 59 -18.14 -1.59 8.47
C ASN A 59 -19.15 -2.56 7.82
N TYR A 60 -19.34 -2.46 6.50
CA TYR A 60 -20.17 -3.37 5.71
C TYR A 60 -19.36 -4.54 5.09
N GLY A 61 -18.07 -4.64 5.40
CA GLY A 61 -17.20 -5.70 4.92
C GLY A 61 -17.57 -7.06 5.53
N THR A 62 -17.49 -8.12 4.74
CA THR A 62 -17.84 -9.46 5.21
C THR A 62 -16.91 -9.99 6.31
N GLY A 63 -15.70 -9.42 6.43
CA GLY A 63 -14.71 -9.73 7.47
C GLY A 63 -14.47 -8.56 8.43
N HIS A 64 -15.40 -7.62 8.57
CA HIS A 64 -15.21 -6.41 9.39
C HIS A 64 -14.87 -6.70 10.87
N ASN A 65 -15.24 -7.88 11.36
CA ASN A 65 -14.96 -8.40 12.70
C ASN A 65 -13.57 -9.07 12.84
N LEU A 66 -12.77 -9.09 11.78
CA LEU A 66 -11.47 -9.78 11.71
C LEU A 66 -10.28 -8.80 11.63
N LYS A 67 -10.45 -7.60 12.20
CA LYS A 67 -9.39 -6.60 12.32
C LYS A 67 -8.31 -7.08 13.30
N ILE A 68 -7.06 -6.82 12.95
CA ILE A 68 -5.91 -7.05 13.84
C ILE A 68 -5.44 -5.70 14.33
N ASP A 69 -5.42 -5.50 15.64
CA ASP A 69 -5.01 -4.25 16.23
C ASP A 69 -3.56 -3.92 15.88
N GLY A 70 -3.32 -2.67 15.48
CA GLY A 70 -1.99 -2.20 15.11
C GLY A 70 -1.45 -2.74 13.79
N GLN A 71 -2.23 -3.49 13.00
CA GLN A 71 -1.77 -4.06 11.73
C GLN A 71 -2.74 -3.75 10.57
N ILE A 72 -2.19 -3.73 9.35
CA ILE A 72 -2.98 -3.58 8.13
C ILE A 72 -3.04 -4.93 7.45
N VAL A 73 -4.27 -5.40 7.21
CA VAL A 73 -4.53 -6.73 6.65
C VAL A 73 -5.53 -6.65 5.51
N ALA A 74 -5.38 -7.55 4.56
CA ALA A 74 -6.28 -7.75 3.45
C ALA A 74 -6.80 -9.19 3.49
N GLY A 75 -8.05 -9.42 3.10
CA GLY A 75 -8.57 -10.77 3.09
C GLY A 75 -9.92 -10.94 2.41
N LYS A 76 -10.34 -12.19 2.29
CA LYS A 76 -11.62 -12.57 1.69
C LYS A 76 -12.23 -13.74 2.43
N THR A 77 -13.52 -13.60 2.73
CA THR A 77 -14.37 -14.69 3.20
C THR A 77 -14.83 -15.56 2.03
N GLY A 78 -14.85 -16.87 2.25
CA GLY A 78 -15.47 -17.85 1.36
C GLY A 78 -16.40 -18.77 2.15
N THR A 79 -17.57 -19.05 1.61
CA THR A 79 -18.53 -20.00 2.18
C THR A 79 -19.08 -20.81 1.00
N THR A 80 -19.09 -22.13 1.08
CA THR A 80 -19.73 -22.98 0.06
C THR A 80 -21.21 -23.16 0.32
N GLU A 81 -21.94 -23.63 -0.70
CA GLU A 81 -23.36 -23.98 -0.58
C GLU A 81 -23.60 -24.95 0.58
N ASN A 82 -24.73 -24.78 1.27
CA ASN A 82 -25.09 -25.55 2.48
C ASN A 82 -24.06 -25.48 3.63
N SER A 83 -23.19 -24.46 3.66
CA SER A 83 -22.24 -24.25 4.77
C SER A 83 -21.38 -25.48 5.07
N LYS A 84 -20.99 -26.22 4.02
CA LYS A 84 -20.14 -27.42 4.15
C LYS A 84 -18.68 -27.05 4.35
N ASP A 85 -18.26 -25.94 3.76
CA ASP A 85 -16.90 -25.42 3.85
C ASP A 85 -16.92 -23.92 4.15
N GLY A 86 -16.16 -23.55 5.18
CA GLY A 86 -15.83 -22.18 5.51
C GLY A 86 -14.36 -21.92 5.20
N TRP A 87 -14.10 -20.87 4.45
CA TRP A 87 -12.76 -20.42 4.11
C TRP A 87 -12.54 -18.99 4.55
N PHE A 88 -11.36 -18.74 5.11
CA PHE A 88 -10.84 -17.38 5.23
C PHE A 88 -9.42 -17.34 4.67
N CYS A 89 -9.22 -16.47 3.68
CA CYS A 89 -7.91 -16.21 3.10
C CYS A 89 -7.53 -14.78 3.45
N GLY A 90 -6.45 -14.59 4.20
CA GLY A 90 -6.01 -13.25 4.60
C GLY A 90 -4.50 -13.13 4.67
N TYR A 91 -4.00 -11.93 4.49
CA TYR A 91 -2.59 -11.64 4.48
C TYR A 91 -2.28 -10.23 5.00
N SER A 92 -1.08 -10.06 5.54
CA SER A 92 -0.42 -8.80 5.85
C SER A 92 0.78 -8.61 4.91
N SER A 93 1.54 -7.54 5.11
CA SER A 93 2.84 -7.34 4.44
C SER A 93 3.89 -8.40 4.85
N TYR A 94 3.70 -9.08 5.98
CA TYR A 94 4.62 -10.10 6.50
C TYR A 94 4.22 -11.52 6.11
N TYR A 95 2.94 -11.85 6.27
CA TYR A 95 2.48 -13.25 6.25
C TYR A 95 1.21 -13.43 5.41
N THR A 96 1.07 -14.58 4.77
CA THR A 96 -0.15 -15.02 4.10
C THR A 96 -0.65 -16.30 4.76
N THR A 97 -1.89 -16.28 5.24
CA THR A 97 -2.51 -17.42 5.94
C THR A 97 -3.87 -17.73 5.33
N VAL A 98 -4.15 -19.02 5.14
CA VAL A 98 -5.45 -19.51 4.67
C VAL A 98 -5.94 -20.53 5.68
N VAL A 99 -7.17 -20.35 6.14
CA VAL A 99 -7.84 -21.26 7.06
C VAL A 99 -9.06 -21.85 6.37
N TRP A 100 -9.20 -23.17 6.48
CA TRP A 100 -10.37 -23.91 6.09
C TRP A 100 -10.96 -24.59 7.32
N CYS A 101 -12.28 -24.63 7.37
CA CYS A 101 -13.03 -25.44 8.31
C CYS A 101 -14.10 -26.20 7.54
N GLY A 102 -14.23 -27.48 7.84
CA GLY A 102 -15.18 -28.40 7.24
C GLY A 102 -14.94 -29.81 7.77
N TYR A 103 -15.76 -30.75 7.34
CA TYR A 103 -15.57 -32.17 7.63
C TYR A 103 -14.84 -32.86 6.47
N ASP A 104 -14.04 -33.89 6.77
CA ASP A 104 -13.39 -34.71 5.75
C ASP A 104 -14.41 -35.39 4.82
N ILE A 105 -15.55 -35.80 5.39
CA ILE A 105 -16.73 -36.26 4.64
C ILE A 105 -17.72 -35.09 4.59
N PRO A 106 -18.09 -34.58 3.39
CA PRO A 106 -18.90 -33.37 3.28
C PRO A 106 -20.20 -33.45 4.06
N LYS A 107 -20.30 -32.63 5.09
CA LYS A 107 -21.47 -32.52 5.97
C LYS A 107 -21.66 -31.04 6.30
N GLU A 108 -22.92 -30.64 6.41
CA GLU A 108 -23.28 -29.28 6.81
C GLU A 108 -22.78 -29.01 8.23
N VAL A 109 -22.23 -27.81 8.42
CA VAL A 109 -21.77 -27.31 9.71
C VAL A 109 -22.65 -26.12 10.08
N ASP A 110 -23.33 -26.23 11.22
CA ASP A 110 -24.21 -25.17 11.70
C ASP A 110 -23.46 -23.85 11.88
N ASN A 111 -24.01 -22.78 11.30
CA ASN A 111 -23.46 -21.42 11.34
C ASN A 111 -22.03 -21.28 10.78
N LEU A 112 -21.63 -22.13 9.83
CA LEU A 112 -20.32 -22.01 9.19
C LEU A 112 -20.32 -20.99 8.05
N PHE A 113 -19.70 -19.84 8.33
CA PHE A 113 -19.37 -18.81 7.33
C PHE A 113 -17.88 -18.49 7.35
N GLY A 114 -17.36 -17.94 6.25
CA GLY A 114 -15.95 -17.52 6.16
C GLY A 114 -15.49 -16.54 7.25
N SER A 115 -16.38 -15.77 7.88
CA SER A 115 -16.05 -14.85 8.99
C SER A 115 -16.28 -15.43 10.39
N THR A 116 -16.77 -16.67 10.50
CA THR A 116 -17.02 -17.36 11.77
C THR A 116 -15.81 -18.21 12.17
N TYR A 117 -15.92 -19.54 12.25
CA TYR A 117 -14.84 -20.43 12.62
C TYR A 117 -13.52 -20.17 11.88
N PRO A 118 -13.46 -20.19 10.53
CA PRO A 118 -12.20 -19.99 9.81
C PRO A 118 -11.63 -18.58 10.02
N GLY A 119 -12.50 -17.56 10.06
CA GLY A 119 -12.12 -16.18 10.31
C GLY A 119 -11.52 -15.96 11.69
N HIS A 120 -12.18 -16.46 12.74
CA HIS A 120 -11.70 -16.33 14.12
C HIS A 120 -10.43 -17.13 14.39
N ILE A 121 -10.28 -18.31 13.79
CA ILE A 121 -9.02 -19.08 13.86
C ILE A 121 -7.89 -18.29 13.19
N TRP A 122 -8.16 -17.72 12.00
CA TRP A 122 -7.19 -16.88 11.30
C TRP A 122 -6.81 -15.66 12.14
N LEU A 123 -7.79 -14.98 12.74
CA LEU A 123 -7.57 -13.80 13.58
C LEU A 123 -6.67 -14.16 14.77
N ASN A 124 -7.02 -15.19 15.54
CA ASN A 124 -6.24 -15.60 16.71
C ASN A 124 -4.80 -15.96 16.35
N TYR A 125 -4.61 -16.70 15.25
CA TYR A 125 -3.28 -17.07 14.77
C TYR A 125 -2.48 -15.86 14.30
N MET A 126 -3.10 -15.00 13.48
CA MET A 126 -2.43 -13.83 12.91
C MET A 126 -2.10 -12.80 13.99
N THR A 127 -2.99 -12.53 14.93
CA THR A 127 -2.71 -11.63 16.07
C THR A 127 -1.47 -12.08 16.82
N LYS A 128 -1.36 -13.39 17.14
CA LYS A 128 -0.21 -13.94 17.87
C LYS A 128 1.11 -13.78 17.11
N ILE A 129 1.14 -14.08 15.80
CA ILE A 129 2.39 -13.97 15.03
C ILE A 129 2.76 -12.53 14.67
N HIS A 130 1.87 -11.56 14.89
CA HIS A 130 2.13 -10.13 14.71
C HIS A 130 2.53 -9.42 16.01
N GLU A 131 2.57 -10.11 17.14
CA GLU A 131 3.04 -9.55 18.40
C GLU A 131 4.48 -9.03 18.25
N GLY A 132 4.68 -7.75 18.56
CA GLY A 132 5.99 -7.08 18.47
C GLY A 132 6.43 -6.68 17.06
N LEU A 133 5.64 -6.98 16.02
CA LEU A 133 5.92 -6.47 14.66
C LEU A 133 5.45 -5.02 14.52
N PRO A 134 6.23 -4.16 13.84
CA PRO A 134 5.79 -2.80 13.56
C PRO A 134 4.56 -2.83 12.64
N LYS A 135 3.73 -1.79 12.73
CA LYS A 135 2.63 -1.60 11.79
C LYS A 135 3.21 -1.39 10.40
N ALA A 136 2.81 -2.22 9.44
CA ALA A 136 3.23 -2.08 8.06
C ALA A 136 2.03 -2.17 7.10
N ASP A 137 1.99 -1.26 6.12
CA ASP A 137 1.09 -1.34 4.97
C ASP A 137 1.79 -2.04 3.80
N PHE A 138 1.04 -2.29 2.74
CA PHE A 138 1.53 -2.77 1.46
C PHE A 138 2.24 -1.66 0.70
N LEU A 139 3.35 -1.98 0.03
CA LEU A 139 4.11 -1.02 -0.75
C LEU A 139 3.34 -0.58 -1.99
N GLN A 140 3.00 0.71 -2.06
CA GLN A 140 2.33 1.30 -3.21
C GLN A 140 3.30 1.45 -4.39
N PRO A 141 2.98 0.93 -5.58
CA PRO A 141 3.80 1.12 -6.76
C PRO A 141 3.62 2.53 -7.36
N GLN A 142 4.67 3.05 -8.00
CA GLN A 142 4.69 4.40 -8.60
C GLN A 142 3.64 4.61 -9.71
N GLY A 143 3.10 3.54 -10.28
CA GLY A 143 2.08 3.56 -11.32
C GLY A 143 0.66 3.84 -10.83
N ILE A 144 0.45 4.08 -9.53
CA ILE A 144 -0.85 4.43 -8.97
C ILE A 144 -1.05 5.95 -8.94
N VAL A 145 -2.25 6.41 -9.29
CA VAL A 145 -2.70 7.80 -9.14
C VAL A 145 -4.07 7.85 -8.49
N PHE A 146 -4.34 8.96 -7.80
CA PHE A 146 -5.65 9.24 -7.24
C PHE A 146 -6.41 10.21 -8.15
N LYS A 147 -7.69 9.95 -8.36
CA LYS A 147 -8.62 10.86 -9.05
C LYS A 147 -9.88 11.01 -8.22
N THR A 148 -10.44 12.20 -8.23
CA THR A 148 -11.73 12.45 -7.59
C THR A 148 -12.84 12.01 -8.51
N ILE A 149 -13.76 11.19 -7.99
CA ILE A 149 -14.91 10.64 -8.72
C ILE A 149 -16.23 10.93 -8.01
N ASP A 150 -17.31 11.02 -8.79
CA ASP A 150 -18.68 11.05 -8.30
C ASP A 150 -19.15 9.64 -7.86
N TRP A 151 -20.36 9.55 -7.32
CA TRP A 151 -20.95 8.27 -6.87
C TRP A 151 -21.20 7.26 -8.01
N ARG A 152 -21.11 7.68 -9.27
CA ARG A 152 -21.26 6.84 -10.47
C ARG A 152 -19.90 6.42 -11.05
N GLY A 153 -18.80 6.92 -10.49
CA GLY A 153 -17.43 6.66 -10.95
C GLY A 153 -16.92 7.63 -12.02
N ASN A 154 -17.61 8.73 -12.32
CA ASN A 154 -17.13 9.72 -13.28
C ASN A 154 -16.17 10.72 -12.61
N PRO A 155 -15.14 11.22 -13.31
CA PRO A 155 -14.27 12.26 -12.79
C PRO A 155 -15.06 13.52 -12.37
N THR A 156 -14.76 14.07 -11.20
CA THR A 156 -15.38 15.29 -10.67
C THR A 156 -14.36 16.13 -9.90
N ASP A 157 -14.76 17.31 -9.44
CA ASP A 157 -13.92 18.22 -8.67
C ASP A 157 -13.72 17.73 -7.22
N PHE A 158 -12.65 18.20 -6.58
CA PHE A 158 -12.27 17.78 -5.22
C PHE A 158 -13.38 18.01 -4.19
N ASP A 159 -14.17 19.09 -4.34
CA ASP A 159 -15.18 19.48 -3.36
C ASP A 159 -16.47 18.65 -3.43
N THR A 160 -16.68 17.90 -4.53
CA THR A 160 -17.95 17.21 -4.82
C THR A 160 -17.84 15.70 -4.90
N GLY A 161 -16.64 15.13 -4.80
CA GLY A 161 -16.41 13.70 -5.01
C GLY A 161 -15.53 13.02 -3.95
N THR A 162 -15.26 11.74 -4.19
CA THR A 162 -14.38 10.91 -3.35
C THR A 162 -13.12 10.57 -4.13
N GLN A 163 -11.97 10.50 -3.45
CA GLN A 163 -10.74 10.03 -4.10
C GLN A 163 -10.77 8.51 -4.29
N ASP A 164 -10.48 8.07 -5.52
CA ASP A 164 -10.34 6.66 -5.87
C ASP A 164 -9.01 6.43 -6.62
N MET A 165 -8.58 5.17 -6.62
CA MET A 165 -7.28 4.72 -7.08
C MET A 165 -7.34 4.23 -8.53
N PHE A 166 -6.46 4.74 -9.37
CA PHE A 166 -6.34 4.36 -10.78
C PHE A 166 -4.91 3.98 -11.13
N SER A 167 -4.77 3.01 -12.04
CA SER A 167 -3.48 2.70 -12.67
C SER A 167 -3.20 3.71 -13.79
N LYS A 168 -2.03 4.35 -13.79
CA LYS A 168 -1.56 5.25 -14.86
C LYS A 168 -1.66 4.57 -16.23
N THR A 169 -1.22 3.32 -16.31
CA THR A 169 -1.29 2.50 -17.52
C THR A 169 -2.73 2.35 -18.03
N CYS A 170 -3.70 2.18 -17.13
CA CYS A 170 -5.12 2.09 -17.52
C CYS A 170 -5.68 3.44 -17.97
N LEU A 171 -5.27 4.56 -17.37
CA LEU A 171 -5.70 5.88 -17.81
C LEU A 171 -5.12 6.20 -19.21
N GLU A 172 -3.86 5.89 -19.44
CA GLU A 172 -3.17 6.13 -20.71
C GLU A 172 -3.71 5.25 -21.85
N LYS A 173 -4.10 4.00 -21.56
CA LYS A 173 -4.58 3.04 -22.58
C LYS A 173 -6.10 2.94 -22.70
N GLY A 174 -6.85 3.27 -21.64
CA GLY A 174 -8.28 2.98 -21.49
C GLY A 174 -9.20 4.20 -21.46
N LEU A 175 -8.66 5.42 -21.31
CA LEU A 175 -9.40 6.67 -21.51
C LEU A 175 -9.07 7.30 -22.89
N GLY A 176 -8.81 6.46 -23.88
CA GLY A 176 -8.60 6.81 -25.30
C GLY A 176 -9.88 7.27 -26.03
N GLY A 177 -10.81 7.94 -25.36
CA GLY A 177 -12.01 8.49 -25.97
C GLY A 177 -12.84 9.26 -24.94
N GLN A 178 -12.88 10.58 -25.06
CA GLN A 178 -13.59 11.55 -24.20
C GLN A 178 -12.84 12.10 -22.97
N ILE A 179 -11.53 12.32 -23.06
CA ILE A 179 -10.98 13.59 -22.54
C ILE A 179 -10.25 14.25 -23.70
N GLY A 180 -10.94 15.15 -24.38
CA GLY A 180 -10.37 15.96 -25.44
C GLY A 180 -9.25 16.83 -24.89
N VAL A 181 -8.01 16.40 -25.08
CA VAL A 181 -6.89 17.31 -25.27
C VAL A 181 -7.10 18.00 -26.62
N ASN A 182 -7.94 19.04 -26.62
CA ASN A 182 -7.98 19.99 -27.73
C ASN A 182 -6.79 20.95 -27.59
N ALA A 183 -5.66 20.54 -28.13
CA ALA A 183 -4.72 21.43 -28.81
C ALA A 183 -4.55 20.78 -30.20
N SER A 184 -5.04 21.31 -31.31
CA SER A 184 -4.95 22.69 -31.80
C SER A 184 -5.83 22.85 -33.04
N GLN A 185 -6.67 23.90 -33.09
CA GLN A 185 -6.88 24.79 -34.26
C GLN A 185 -8.07 25.73 -34.00
N SER A 186 -7.79 26.94 -33.50
CA SER A 186 -8.21 28.20 -34.12
C SER A 186 -7.69 29.36 -33.26
N ALA A 187 -6.94 30.25 -33.89
CA ALA A 187 -6.37 31.44 -33.28
C ALA A 187 -7.46 32.49 -32.98
N LYS A 188 -7.44 33.06 -31.77
CA LYS A 188 -7.29 34.51 -31.47
C LYS A 188 -7.50 34.77 -29.97
N ASP A 189 -6.73 35.72 -29.46
CA ASP A 189 -6.72 36.31 -28.11
C ASP A 189 -6.13 35.51 -26.93
N GLY A 190 -4.83 35.73 -26.72
CA GLY A 190 -4.32 36.50 -25.58
C GLY A 190 -4.52 35.95 -24.17
N SER A 191 -3.59 35.13 -23.69
CA SER A 191 -2.84 35.36 -22.43
C SER A 191 -1.91 34.17 -22.14
N ASN A 192 -0.65 34.50 -21.83
CA ASN A 192 0.45 33.55 -21.65
C ASN A 192 0.29 32.69 -20.39
N ILE A 193 0.37 31.36 -20.53
CA ILE A 193 0.80 30.47 -19.45
C ILE A 193 1.85 29.51 -20.03
N THR A 194 3.10 29.71 -19.64
CA THR A 194 4.26 28.95 -20.11
C THR A 194 4.29 27.55 -19.47
N ASN A 195 3.99 26.51 -20.25
CA ASN A 195 4.27 25.12 -19.89
C ASN A 195 5.77 24.82 -20.16
N ARG A 196 6.54 24.68 -19.09
CA ARG A 196 7.94 24.24 -19.15
C ARG A 196 7.96 22.71 -19.19
N VAL A 197 8.06 22.14 -20.39
CA VAL A 197 8.29 20.71 -20.60
C VAL A 197 9.73 20.40 -20.18
N ILE A 198 9.89 19.64 -19.10
CA ILE A 198 11.18 19.01 -18.75
C ILE A 198 11.08 17.56 -19.19
N THR A 199 11.82 17.20 -20.24
CA THR A 199 12.05 15.81 -20.64
C THR A 199 13.20 15.22 -19.78
N PRO A 200 13.01 14.11 -19.04
CA PRO A 200 14.12 13.38 -18.47
C PRO A 200 14.69 12.38 -19.49
N LYS A 201 16.02 12.34 -19.56
CA LYS A 201 16.83 11.45 -20.39
C LYS A 201 16.73 9.99 -19.95
N GLU A 202 16.89 9.11 -20.92
CA GLU A 202 17.03 7.67 -20.83
C GLU A 202 18.25 7.23 -19.97
N ASN A 203 18.11 6.05 -19.33
CA ASN A 203 19.07 5.27 -18.54
C ASN A 203 19.34 5.67 -17.07
N GLN A 204 18.77 4.88 -16.14
CA GLN A 204 19.50 3.86 -15.36
C GLN A 204 18.50 2.99 -14.56
N ILE A 205 18.66 1.67 -14.65
CA ILE A 205 17.92 0.65 -13.90
C ILE A 205 18.23 0.82 -12.39
N PRO A 206 17.25 0.98 -11.49
CA PRO A 206 17.52 0.93 -10.06
C PRO A 206 17.75 -0.52 -9.62
N GLN A 207 18.91 -0.77 -9.02
CA GLN A 207 19.29 -2.01 -8.33
C GLN A 207 18.35 -2.30 -7.12
N PRO A 208 18.25 -3.55 -6.66
CA PRO A 208 17.29 -3.96 -5.63
C PRO A 208 17.64 -3.37 -4.25
N MET A 209 16.58 -3.03 -3.50
CA MET A 209 16.48 -2.79 -2.05
C MET A 209 17.78 -2.94 -1.22
N ASP A 210 18.63 -1.92 -1.29
CA ASP A 210 19.70 -1.69 -0.32
C ASP A 210 19.16 -0.84 0.84
N GLN A 211 19.70 -1.13 2.03
CA GLN A 211 19.35 -0.57 3.34
C GLN A 211 18.90 0.90 3.32
N GLU A 212 17.75 1.16 3.95
CA GLU A 212 17.30 2.48 4.38
C GLU A 212 18.49 3.25 4.97
N THR A 213 18.87 4.35 4.32
CA THR A 213 20.10 5.06 4.72
C THR A 213 19.82 5.75 6.05
N LYS A 214 20.78 5.78 7.00
CA LYS A 214 20.62 6.44 8.32
C LYS A 214 19.97 7.84 8.27
N ALA A 215 20.21 8.60 7.19
CA ALA A 215 19.59 9.91 6.96
C ALA A 215 18.07 9.87 6.74
N GLU A 216 17.53 8.78 6.17
CA GLU A 216 16.10 8.57 5.97
C GLU A 216 15.42 8.18 7.30
N GLN A 217 16.07 7.31 8.09
CA GLN A 217 15.61 6.96 9.44
C GLN A 217 15.58 8.18 10.37
N ASP A 218 16.63 9.03 10.32
CA ASP A 218 16.68 10.28 11.08
C ASP A 218 15.58 11.27 10.63
N ALA A 219 15.23 11.29 9.33
CA ALA A 219 14.17 12.12 8.78
C ALA A 219 12.76 11.62 9.19
N ASP A 220 12.51 10.31 9.15
CA ASP A 220 11.24 9.74 9.62
C ASP A 220 11.04 9.93 11.12
N ALA A 221 12.11 9.79 11.92
CA ALA A 221 12.05 10.06 13.36
C ALA A 221 11.69 11.53 13.65
N ALA A 222 12.30 12.48 12.93
CA ALA A 222 11.99 13.90 13.10
C ALA A 222 10.57 14.25 12.62
N LEU A 223 10.10 13.62 11.55
CA LEU A 223 8.76 13.81 11.03
C LEU A 223 7.69 13.26 11.97
N ALA A 224 7.92 12.10 12.60
CA ALA A 224 7.02 11.54 13.59
C ALA A 224 6.89 12.45 14.83
N VAL A 225 7.99 13.08 15.27
CA VAL A 225 7.96 14.06 16.36
C VAL A 225 7.14 15.28 15.94
N LEU A 226 7.33 15.80 14.72
CA LEU A 226 6.57 16.92 14.19
C LEU A 226 5.07 16.61 14.05
N GLU A 227 4.72 15.42 13.56
CA GLU A 227 3.32 14.95 13.43
C GLU A 227 2.64 14.71 14.79
N SER A 228 3.41 14.52 15.86
CA SER A 228 2.87 14.37 17.22
C SER A 228 2.54 15.69 17.92
N LEU A 229 2.97 16.83 17.36
CA LEU A 229 2.69 18.15 17.92
C LEU A 229 1.24 18.54 17.67
N THR A 230 0.67 19.28 18.63
CA THR A 230 -0.66 19.87 18.51
C THR A 230 -0.57 21.38 18.36
N PRO A 231 -1.59 22.06 17.79
CA PRO A 231 -1.62 23.52 17.69
C PRO A 231 -1.54 24.26 19.05
N GLN A 232 -1.77 23.55 20.16
CA GLN A 232 -1.69 24.09 21.52
C GLN A 232 -0.25 24.08 22.10
N SER A 233 0.71 23.46 21.42
CA SER A 233 2.12 23.50 21.81
C SER A 233 2.74 24.89 21.60
N SER A 234 3.76 25.26 22.39
CA SER A 234 4.41 26.58 22.27
C SER A 234 4.96 26.80 20.85
N ALA A 235 4.77 28.01 20.31
CA ALA A 235 5.20 28.34 18.95
C ALA A 235 6.71 28.14 18.76
N GLU A 236 7.52 28.56 19.74
CA GLU A 236 8.98 28.33 19.74
C GLU A 236 9.37 26.85 19.63
N ASN A 237 8.59 25.94 20.24
CA ASN A 237 8.84 24.51 20.17
C ASN A 237 8.42 23.92 18.80
N ARG A 238 7.32 24.41 18.22
CA ARG A 238 6.88 24.02 16.87
C ARG A 238 7.89 24.42 15.80
N ASP A 239 8.38 25.65 15.86
CA ASP A 239 9.32 26.18 14.87
C ASP A 239 10.68 25.50 14.97
N ALA A 240 11.16 25.22 16.19
CA ALA A 240 12.41 24.51 16.41
C ALA A 240 12.37 23.06 15.90
N VAL A 241 11.28 22.33 16.16
CA VAL A 241 11.10 20.95 15.69
C VAL A 241 10.93 20.90 14.17
N PHE A 242 10.22 21.87 13.61
CA PHE A 242 10.06 22.01 12.16
C PHE A 242 11.41 22.25 11.46
N LEU A 243 12.23 23.14 11.99
CA LEU A 243 13.56 23.43 11.46
C LEU A 243 14.52 22.24 11.59
N ASP A 244 14.48 21.49 12.69
CA ASP A 244 15.25 20.23 12.84
C ASP A 244 14.85 19.19 11.79
N ALA A 245 13.55 19.02 11.55
CA ALA A 245 13.04 18.10 10.54
C ALA A 245 13.46 18.50 9.12
N GLN A 246 13.37 19.79 8.76
CA GLN A 246 13.88 20.29 7.48
C GLN A 246 15.39 20.05 7.30
N ASN A 247 16.20 20.31 8.34
CA ASN A 247 17.64 20.12 8.30
C ASN A 247 18.03 18.63 8.12
N LYS A 248 17.29 17.71 8.74
CA LYS A 248 17.52 16.26 8.59
C LYS A 248 17.13 15.76 7.21
N ILE A 249 16.01 16.21 6.65
CA ILE A 249 15.59 15.90 5.28
C ILE A 249 16.57 16.46 4.25
N GLY A 250 17.17 17.63 4.53
CA GLY A 250 18.21 18.22 3.69
C GLY A 250 19.45 17.33 3.50
N LYS A 251 19.70 16.38 4.42
CA LYS A 251 20.83 15.43 4.37
C LYS A 251 20.55 14.20 3.49
N ILE A 252 19.33 14.00 3.02
CA ILE A 252 18.97 12.93 2.08
C ILE A 252 19.58 13.24 0.72
N LYS A 253 20.47 12.35 0.24
CA LYS A 253 21.20 12.53 -1.02
C LYS A 253 20.31 12.31 -2.25
N ASP A 254 19.33 11.42 -2.15
CA ASP A 254 18.36 11.16 -3.20
C ASP A 254 17.40 12.35 -3.36
N LYS A 255 17.39 12.94 -4.54
CA LYS A 255 16.64 14.17 -4.82
C LYS A 255 15.13 13.93 -4.84
N ASP A 256 14.68 12.79 -5.34
CA ASP A 256 13.26 12.47 -5.48
C ASP A 256 12.67 12.10 -4.12
N ARG A 257 13.41 11.31 -3.33
CA ARG A 257 13.02 11.00 -1.94
C ARG A 257 12.97 12.25 -1.08
N ARG A 258 13.99 13.10 -1.13
CA ARG A 258 14.01 14.39 -0.40
C ARG A 258 12.81 15.26 -0.77
N SER A 259 12.40 15.30 -2.04
CA SER A 259 11.21 16.05 -2.47
C SER A 259 9.93 15.52 -1.82
N SER A 260 9.78 14.21 -1.71
CA SER A 260 8.62 13.57 -1.05
C SER A 260 8.53 13.95 0.44
N TYR A 261 9.65 13.95 1.16
CA TYR A 261 9.68 14.36 2.57
C TYR A 261 9.38 15.86 2.75
N LEU A 262 9.84 16.72 1.85
CA LEU A 262 9.55 18.16 1.89
C LEU A 262 8.06 18.45 1.67
N ASP A 263 7.40 17.70 0.78
CA ASP A 263 5.94 17.81 0.58
C ASP A 263 5.16 17.43 1.85
N ARG A 264 5.58 16.35 2.52
CA ARG A 264 4.97 15.90 3.79
C ARG A 264 5.10 16.96 4.88
N ILE A 265 6.30 17.51 5.08
CA ILE A 265 6.53 18.57 6.07
C ILE A 265 5.75 19.84 5.74
N SER A 266 5.65 20.22 4.47
CA SER A 266 4.86 21.38 4.03
C SER A 266 3.37 21.22 4.35
N GLY A 267 2.85 19.99 4.31
CA GLY A 267 1.50 19.67 4.76
C GLY A 267 1.33 19.88 6.27
N VAL A 268 2.27 19.37 7.08
CA VAL A 268 2.24 19.51 8.54
C VAL A 268 2.42 20.98 8.98
N GLN A 269 3.23 21.76 8.25
CA GLN A 269 3.40 23.20 8.47
C GLN A 269 2.06 23.96 8.46
N ARG A 270 1.22 23.69 7.45
CA ARG A 270 -0.10 24.33 7.30
C ARG A 270 -1.04 23.95 8.43
N VAL A 271 -0.98 22.71 8.89
CA VAL A 271 -1.83 22.20 9.99
C VAL A 271 -1.42 22.80 11.33
N LEU A 272 -0.11 22.98 11.57
CA LEU A 272 0.41 23.53 12.82
C LEU A 272 0.44 25.07 12.86
N GLY A 273 0.07 25.75 11.77
CA GLY A 273 0.05 27.21 11.70
C GLY A 273 1.44 27.84 11.85
N ILE A 274 2.48 27.14 11.39
CA ILE A 274 3.86 27.61 11.42
C ILE A 274 4.06 28.58 10.24
N GLU A 275 4.04 29.88 10.50
CA GLU A 275 4.28 30.91 9.48
C GLU A 275 5.75 30.85 9.01
N GLY A 276 5.97 30.39 7.78
CA GLY A 276 7.30 30.37 7.18
C GLY A 276 7.58 31.65 6.40
N SER A 277 8.54 32.46 6.87
CA SER A 277 9.24 33.46 6.08
C SER A 277 9.94 32.79 4.89
N TYR A 278 9.56 33.18 3.68
CA TYR A 278 10.15 32.76 2.40
C TYR A 278 11.64 33.10 2.28
#